data_AF-A0A6N2DQE4-F1
#
_entry.id   AF-A0A6N2DQE4-F1
#
_cell.length_a   1.000
_cell.length_b   1.000
_cell.length_c   1.000
_cell.angle_alpha   90.00
_cell.angle_beta   90.00
_cell.angle_gamma   90.00
#
_symmetry.space_group_name_H-M   'P 1'
#
loop_
_entity.id
_entity.type
_entity.pdbx_description
1 polymer ?
#
loop_
_entity_poly.entity_id
_entity_poly.type
_entity_poly.pdbx_seq_one_letter_code
_entity_poly.pdbx_strand_id
1 'polypeptide(L)'
;MGEGAKGAYVAPFTHDARPLGHPDNHVVFAAAQDLGVPFAIHPTFEPQWTKGSRMGSWENVKQLRLLASVTASDGVRHQFTTLFDYGVFDLFPSLEVLVLESGGGWIGYWLDRIDAVYGHTFIGERVPLKEKPSDYFRERIWIS
;
A
#
# COMPACT_ATOMS: atom_id res chain seq x y z
N MET A 1 23.04 -11.75 4.43
CA MET A 1 22.06 -11.42 5.48
C MET A 1 22.83 -11.28 6.78
N GLY A 2 23.04 -10.08 7.37
CA GLY A 2 24.02 -10.06 8.47
C GLY A 2 24.50 -8.77 9.16
N GLU A 3 23.73 -7.68 9.24
CA GLU A 3 24.14 -6.49 10.05
C GLU A 3 23.08 -6.03 11.06
N GLY A 4 22.07 -6.85 11.35
CA GLY A 4 21.07 -6.57 12.39
C GLY A 4 19.83 -5.79 11.92
N ALA A 5 19.76 -5.37 10.66
CA ALA A 5 18.54 -4.82 10.07
C ALA A 5 17.36 -5.79 10.23
N LYS A 6 16.20 -5.27 10.66
CA LYS A 6 14.98 -6.05 10.98
C LYS A 6 13.81 -5.78 10.03
N GLY A 7 14.06 -5.11 8.92
CA GLY A 7 13.04 -4.75 7.94
C GLY A 7 13.58 -3.78 6.89
N ALA A 8 12.75 -3.51 5.88
CA ALA A 8 13.00 -2.50 4.86
C ALA A 8 11.69 -1.74 4.59
N TYR A 9 11.80 -0.49 4.13
CA TYR A 9 10.66 0.27 3.65
C TYR A 9 10.82 0.66 2.19
N VAL A 10 9.70 0.90 1.53
CA VAL A 10 9.63 1.46 0.19
C VAL A 10 8.81 2.76 0.19
N ALA A 11 9.13 3.62 -0.77
CA ALA A 11 8.31 4.78 -1.09
C ALA A 11 6.93 4.32 -1.63
N PRO A 12 5.87 5.15 -1.53
CA PRO A 12 4.55 4.81 -2.04
C PRO A 12 4.43 5.07 -3.55
N PHE A 13 5.55 4.97 -4.28
CA PHE A 13 5.62 5.08 -5.73
C PHE A 13 6.88 4.37 -6.23
N THR A 14 6.87 4.02 -7.51
CA THR A 14 8.03 3.55 -8.27
C THR A 14 8.30 4.53 -9.40
N HIS A 15 9.55 4.69 -9.84
CA HIS A 15 9.88 5.70 -10.85
C HIS A 15 9.25 5.46 -12.23
N ASP A 16 8.88 4.22 -12.52
CA ASP A 16 8.19 3.80 -13.72
C ASP A 16 6.67 3.67 -13.53
N ALA A 17 6.15 4.20 -12.42
CA ALA A 17 4.73 4.21 -12.07
C ALA A 17 4.07 2.82 -11.96
N ARG A 18 4.86 1.75 -11.78
CA ARG A 18 4.32 0.43 -11.47
C ARG A 18 3.74 0.38 -10.05
N PRO A 19 2.54 -0.21 -9.86
CA PRO A 19 2.00 -0.47 -8.53
C PRO A 19 2.93 -1.36 -7.70
N LEU A 20 2.95 -1.16 -6.38
CA LEU A 20 3.75 -2.01 -5.49
C LEU A 20 3.35 -3.49 -5.60
N GLY A 21 2.06 -3.79 -5.74
CA GLY A 21 1.59 -5.17 -5.93
C GLY A 21 2.05 -5.87 -7.22
N HIS A 22 2.63 -5.14 -8.19
CA HIS A 22 2.97 -5.70 -9.50
C HIS A 22 3.96 -6.90 -9.43
N PRO A 23 3.84 -7.93 -10.30
CA PRO A 23 4.68 -9.13 -10.25
C PRO A 23 6.18 -8.90 -10.30
N ASP A 24 6.62 -7.82 -10.96
CA ASP A 24 8.04 -7.44 -10.99
C ASP A 24 8.63 -7.19 -9.58
N ASN A 25 7.78 -6.84 -8.60
CA ASN A 25 8.19 -6.64 -7.22
C ASN A 25 8.17 -7.92 -6.38
N HIS A 26 7.72 -9.06 -6.94
CA HIS A 26 7.68 -10.35 -6.25
C HIS A 26 9.02 -10.76 -5.65
N VAL A 27 10.13 -10.40 -6.30
CA VAL A 27 11.48 -10.69 -5.78
C VAL A 27 11.73 -10.03 -4.41
N VAL A 28 11.15 -8.85 -4.18
CA VAL A 28 11.28 -8.14 -2.89
C VAL A 28 10.40 -8.79 -1.83
N PHE A 29 9.17 -9.16 -2.19
CA PHE A 29 8.25 -9.86 -1.28
C PHE A 29 8.76 -11.24 -0.89
N ALA A 30 9.25 -12.02 -1.85
CA ALA A 30 9.87 -13.32 -1.61
C ALA A 30 11.08 -13.16 -0.67
N ALA A 31 11.96 -12.19 -0.94
CA ALA A 31 13.11 -11.96 -0.09
C ALA A 31 12.73 -11.56 1.34
N ALA A 32 11.76 -10.67 1.53
CA ALA A 32 11.27 -10.26 2.85
C ALA A 32 10.67 -11.45 3.61
N GLN A 33 9.87 -12.26 2.92
CA GLN A 33 9.28 -13.48 3.47
C GLN A 33 10.36 -14.50 3.89
N ASP A 34 11.31 -14.81 3.01
CA ASP A 34 12.39 -15.79 3.28
C ASP A 34 13.29 -15.33 4.43
N LEU A 35 13.43 -14.01 4.60
CA LEU A 35 14.16 -13.37 5.69
C LEU A 35 13.39 -13.35 7.02
N GLY A 36 12.07 -13.53 6.98
CA GLY A 36 11.20 -13.30 8.15
C GLY A 36 11.26 -11.85 8.63
N VAL A 37 11.31 -10.88 7.70
CA VAL A 37 11.28 -9.45 8.03
C VAL A 37 10.09 -8.77 7.34
N PRO A 38 9.48 -7.76 7.98
CA PRO A 38 8.36 -7.05 7.39
C PRO A 38 8.75 -6.21 6.17
N PHE A 39 7.84 -6.16 5.20
CA PHE A 39 7.84 -5.19 4.11
C PHE A 39 7.05 -3.95 4.52
N ALA A 40 7.72 -2.79 4.59
CA ALA A 40 7.07 -1.56 5.01
C ALA A 40 6.78 -0.60 3.85
N ILE A 41 5.63 0.08 3.89
CA ILE A 41 5.31 1.22 3.03
C ILE A 41 5.35 2.47 3.91
N HIS A 42 6.13 3.47 3.51
CA HIS A 42 6.32 4.70 4.29
C HIS A 42 6.12 5.94 3.40
N PRO A 43 5.41 6.99 3.87
CA PRO A 43 5.22 8.20 3.10
C PRO A 43 6.53 8.92 2.84
N THR A 44 6.67 9.52 1.66
CA THR A 44 7.85 10.35 1.33
C THR A 44 7.44 11.53 0.46
N PHE A 45 8.41 12.36 0.09
CA PHE A 45 8.21 13.36 -0.95
C PHE A 45 8.01 12.66 -2.30
N GLU A 46 6.76 12.65 -2.74
CA GLU A 46 6.42 12.05 -4.01
C GLU A 46 6.65 13.01 -5.20
N PRO A 47 7.03 12.48 -6.37
CA PRO A 47 7.09 13.25 -7.60
C PRO A 47 5.74 13.89 -7.98
N GLN A 48 5.78 15.00 -8.71
CA GLN A 48 4.57 15.71 -9.13
C GLN A 48 3.62 14.85 -9.97
N TRP A 49 4.16 13.92 -10.76
CA TRP A 49 3.37 13.06 -11.64
C TRP A 49 2.52 12.03 -10.88
N THR A 50 2.81 11.77 -9.59
CA THR A 50 1.94 10.92 -8.75
C THR A 50 0.68 11.67 -8.30
N LYS A 51 0.66 13.01 -8.45
CA LYS A 51 -0.44 13.86 -8.01
C LYS A 51 -1.49 13.95 -9.11
N GLY A 52 -2.75 13.71 -8.74
CA GLY A 52 -3.87 13.75 -9.68
C GLY A 52 -4.13 15.15 -10.26
N SER A 53 -4.84 15.20 -11.39
CA SER A 53 -5.14 16.44 -12.12
C SER A 53 -6.31 17.26 -11.55
N ARG A 54 -6.91 16.85 -10.43
CA ARG A 54 -8.11 17.47 -9.85
C ARG A 54 -7.94 18.96 -9.56
N MET A 55 -6.74 19.40 -9.21
CA MET A 55 -6.42 20.79 -8.90
C MET A 55 -5.91 21.58 -10.13
N GLY A 56 -5.94 20.97 -11.32
CA GLY A 56 -5.44 21.59 -12.55
C GLY A 56 -3.92 21.66 -12.58
N SER A 57 -3.37 22.87 -12.67
CA SER A 57 -1.94 23.09 -12.80
C SER A 57 -1.18 22.92 -11.49
N TRP A 58 0.12 22.66 -11.59
CA TRP A 58 1.02 22.60 -10.44
C TRP A 58 1.09 23.93 -9.66
N GLU A 59 0.83 25.07 -10.32
CA GLU A 59 0.76 26.37 -9.64
C GLU A 59 -0.38 26.47 -8.64
N ASN A 60 -1.50 25.78 -8.88
CA ASN A 60 -2.57 25.67 -7.90
C ASN A 60 -2.12 24.78 -6.73
N VAL A 61 -1.49 23.63 -7.03
CA VAL A 61 -1.08 22.66 -6.00
C VAL A 61 -0.04 23.23 -5.02
N LYS A 62 0.93 24.01 -5.50
CA LYS A 62 1.93 24.68 -4.63
C LYS A 62 1.32 25.58 -3.56
N GLN A 63 0.13 26.12 -3.79
CA GLN A 63 -0.55 27.01 -2.85
C GLN A 63 -1.26 26.22 -1.73
N LEU A 64 -1.53 24.93 -1.93
CA LEU A 64 -2.36 24.10 -1.05
C LEU A 64 -1.54 23.41 0.05
N ARG A 65 -0.88 24.21 0.90
CA ARG A 65 0.01 23.69 1.97
C ARG A 65 -0.71 22.72 2.92
N LEU A 66 -1.89 23.10 3.40
CA LEU A 66 -2.65 22.25 4.32
C LEU A 66 -3.06 20.93 3.67
N LEU A 67 -3.59 20.98 2.44
CA LEU A 67 -3.96 19.78 1.70
C LEU A 67 -2.76 18.85 1.52
N ALA A 68 -1.65 19.39 1.00
CA ALA A 68 -0.43 18.62 0.77
C ALA A 68 0.07 17.92 2.04
N SER A 69 -0.02 18.57 3.20
CA SER A 69 0.36 17.98 4.48
C SER A 69 -0.61 16.89 4.96
N VAL A 70 -1.93 17.09 4.86
CA VAL A 70 -2.90 16.11 5.38
C VAL A 70 -3.13 14.92 4.45
N THR A 71 -2.84 15.06 3.16
CA THR A 71 -2.96 13.98 2.16
C THR A 71 -1.62 13.34 1.81
N ALA A 72 -0.55 13.61 2.57
CA ALA A 72 0.77 13.03 2.30
C ALA A 72 0.77 11.48 2.36
N SER A 73 -0.16 10.90 3.13
CA SER A 73 -0.33 9.45 3.25
C SER A 73 -1.26 8.84 2.19
N ASP A 74 -1.85 9.61 1.28
CA ASP A 74 -2.75 9.08 0.25
C ASP A 74 -2.04 8.10 -0.69
N GLY A 75 -0.77 8.37 -1.04
CA GLY A 75 0.04 7.43 -1.82
C GLY A 75 0.18 6.08 -1.12
N VAL A 76 0.37 6.08 0.20
CA VAL A 76 0.45 4.85 1.00
C VAL A 76 -0.87 4.08 0.95
N ARG A 77 -2.01 4.77 1.08
CA ARG A 77 -3.35 4.13 0.98
C ARG A 77 -3.55 3.48 -0.39
N HIS A 78 -3.17 4.18 -1.47
CA HIS A 78 -3.26 3.63 -2.82
C HIS A 78 -2.39 2.38 -2.98
N GLN A 79 -1.10 2.46 -2.63
CA GLN A 79 -0.20 1.33 -2.81
C GLN A 79 -0.54 0.15 -1.89
N PHE A 80 -1.00 0.41 -0.67
CA PHE A 80 -1.55 -0.61 0.22
C PHE A 80 -2.69 -1.38 -0.46
N THR A 81 -3.64 -0.68 -1.09
CA THR A 81 -4.73 -1.33 -1.84
C THR A 81 -4.20 -2.19 -3.00
N THR A 82 -3.14 -1.75 -3.69
CA THR A 82 -2.59 -2.53 -4.82
C THR A 82 -2.05 -3.90 -4.39
N LEU A 83 -1.64 -4.09 -3.13
CA LEU A 83 -1.21 -5.41 -2.67
C LEU A 83 -2.35 -6.44 -2.72
N PHE A 84 -3.58 -5.99 -2.49
CA PHE A 84 -4.78 -6.83 -2.61
C PHE A 84 -5.18 -7.03 -4.08
N ASP A 85 -5.14 -5.99 -4.91
CA ASP A 85 -5.48 -6.08 -6.34
C ASP A 85 -4.63 -7.13 -7.08
N TYR A 86 -3.39 -7.34 -6.62
CA TYR A 86 -2.45 -8.30 -7.21
C TYR A 86 -2.34 -9.63 -6.45
N GLY A 87 -3.12 -9.83 -5.37
CA GLY A 87 -3.13 -11.09 -4.63
C GLY A 87 -1.82 -11.40 -3.90
N VAL A 88 -1.06 -10.38 -3.51
CA VAL A 88 0.28 -10.53 -2.90
C VAL A 88 0.22 -11.45 -1.67
N PHE A 89 -0.82 -11.30 -0.84
CA PHE A 89 -0.95 -12.07 0.40
C PHE A 89 -1.29 -13.55 0.23
N ASP A 90 -1.77 -13.96 -0.95
CA ASP A 90 -1.99 -15.37 -1.30
C ASP A 90 -0.74 -16.01 -1.91
N LEU A 91 0.07 -15.20 -2.61
CA LEU A 91 1.34 -15.63 -3.19
C LEU A 91 2.45 -15.74 -2.13
N PHE A 92 2.43 -14.84 -1.14
CA PHE A 92 3.41 -14.76 -0.06
C PHE A 92 2.69 -14.87 1.31
N PRO A 93 2.29 -16.09 1.71
CA PRO A 93 1.40 -16.29 2.86
C PRO A 93 2.02 -15.95 4.22
N SER A 94 3.34 -15.84 4.33
CA SER A 94 4.02 -15.42 5.56
C SER A 94 4.67 -14.04 5.46
N LEU A 95 4.35 -13.26 4.41
CA LEU A 95 4.81 -11.89 4.28
C LEU A 95 4.08 -10.98 5.27
N GLU A 96 4.83 -10.40 6.20
CA GLU A 96 4.33 -9.35 7.08
C GLU A 96 4.44 -7.97 6.42
N VAL A 97 3.42 -7.12 6.59
CA VAL A 97 3.39 -5.76 6.03
C VAL A 97 3.21 -4.71 7.11
N LEU A 98 3.99 -3.63 7.02
CA LEU A 98 3.87 -2.45 7.87
C LEU A 98 3.44 -1.22 7.05
N VAL A 99 2.37 -0.58 7.46
CA VAL A 99 1.90 0.71 6.92
C VAL A 99 2.37 1.80 7.87
N LEU A 100 3.45 2.50 7.53
CA LEU A 100 4.12 3.39 8.46
C LEU A 100 3.67 4.85 8.30
N GLU A 101 3.62 5.58 9.43
CA GLU A 101 3.44 7.04 9.50
C GLU A 101 2.25 7.56 8.67
N SER A 102 1.18 6.76 8.58
CA SER A 102 0.00 7.06 7.78
C SER A 102 -1.25 7.25 8.62
N GLY A 103 -1.13 7.05 9.94
CA GLY A 103 -2.18 7.19 10.94
C GLY A 103 -3.19 6.05 10.87
N GLY A 104 -3.56 5.48 12.02
CA GLY A 104 -4.53 4.38 12.06
C GLY A 104 -6.00 4.77 11.79
N GLY A 105 -6.35 6.05 11.83
CA GLY A 105 -7.77 6.48 11.83
C GLY A 105 -8.57 6.13 10.56
N TRP A 106 -7.92 6.03 9.40
CA TRP A 106 -8.60 5.75 8.13
C TRP A 106 -8.80 4.25 7.87
N ILE A 107 -8.05 3.37 8.54
CA ILE A 107 -7.98 1.95 8.16
C ILE A 107 -9.31 1.23 8.35
N GLY A 108 -10.06 1.56 9.41
CA GLY A 108 -11.36 0.94 9.67
C GLY A 108 -12.34 1.18 8.51
N TYR A 109 -12.52 2.44 8.12
CA TYR A 109 -13.33 2.81 6.97
C TYR A 109 -12.84 2.16 5.67
N TRP A 110 -11.53 2.08 5.47
CA TRP A 110 -10.95 1.57 4.23
C TRP A 110 -11.16 0.07 4.07
N LEU A 111 -10.95 -0.70 5.14
CA LEU A 111 -11.23 -2.13 5.17
C LEU A 111 -12.72 -2.42 4.99
N ASP A 112 -13.60 -1.68 5.68
CA ASP A 112 -15.05 -1.79 5.47
C ASP A 112 -15.41 -1.55 3.99
N ARG A 113 -14.80 -0.53 3.38
CA ARG A 113 -15.08 -0.22 1.98
C ARG A 113 -14.59 -1.31 1.05
N ILE A 114 -13.34 -1.76 1.21
CA ILE A 114 -12.73 -2.77 0.34
C ILE A 114 -13.47 -4.11 0.48
N ASP A 115 -13.77 -4.55 1.70
CA ASP A 115 -14.53 -5.78 1.93
C ASP A 115 -15.92 -5.71 1.31
N ALA A 116 -16.58 -4.55 1.34
CA ALA A 116 -17.85 -4.37 0.66
C ALA A 116 -17.73 -4.39 -0.88
N VAL A 117 -16.63 -3.88 -1.45
CA VAL A 117 -16.34 -4.05 -2.89
C VAL A 117 -16.13 -5.52 -3.22
N TYR A 118 -15.28 -6.19 -2.45
CA TYR A 118 -14.92 -7.59 -2.63
C TYR A 118 -16.14 -8.51 -2.48
N GLY A 119 -16.92 -8.37 -1.42
CA GLY A 119 -18.02 -9.28 -1.11
C GLY A 119 -19.35 -9.00 -1.84
N HIS A 120 -19.56 -7.79 -2.36
CA HIS A 120 -20.88 -7.37 -2.88
C HIS A 120 -20.87 -6.78 -4.28
N THR A 121 -19.74 -6.85 -4.99
CA THR A 121 -19.67 -6.42 -6.40
C THR A 121 -18.90 -7.45 -7.22
N PHE A 122 -19.06 -7.39 -8.55
CA PHE A 122 -18.32 -8.26 -9.48
C PHE A 122 -16.78 -8.08 -9.41
N ILE A 123 -16.29 -7.02 -8.75
CA ILE A 123 -14.85 -6.80 -8.58
C ILE A 123 -14.24 -7.91 -7.72
N GLY A 124 -14.96 -8.42 -6.72
CA GLY A 124 -14.48 -9.55 -5.91
C GLY A 124 -14.15 -10.80 -6.72
N GLU A 125 -14.91 -11.05 -7.78
CA GLU A 125 -14.69 -12.17 -8.70
C GLU A 125 -13.48 -11.95 -9.65
N ARG A 126 -12.95 -10.73 -9.70
CA ARG A 126 -11.86 -10.34 -10.61
C ARG A 126 -10.52 -10.13 -9.91
N VAL A 127 -10.51 -9.88 -8.61
CA VAL A 127 -9.28 -9.80 -7.84
C VAL A 127 -8.82 -11.22 -7.44
N PRO A 128 -7.52 -11.53 -7.51
CA PRO A 128 -7.01 -12.87 -7.24
C PRO A 128 -6.82 -13.10 -5.73
N LEU A 129 -7.91 -13.00 -4.96
CA LEU A 129 -7.91 -13.18 -3.51
C LEU A 129 -8.75 -14.40 -3.09
N LYS A 130 -8.26 -15.13 -2.10
CA LYS A 130 -8.98 -16.25 -1.47
C LYS A 130 -9.86 -15.80 -0.30
N GLU A 131 -9.37 -14.84 0.49
CA GLU A 131 -10.03 -14.32 1.68
C GLU A 131 -10.37 -12.83 1.53
N LYS A 132 -11.12 -12.27 2.48
CA LYS A 132 -11.42 -10.83 2.44
C LYS A 132 -10.18 -10.02 2.80
N PRO A 133 -9.98 -8.83 2.22
CA PRO A 133 -8.89 -7.92 2.59
C PRO A 133 -8.75 -7.65 4.09
N SER A 134 -9.85 -7.55 4.84
CA SER A 134 -9.77 -7.39 6.30
C SER A 134 -9.23 -8.62 7.04
N ASP A 135 -9.33 -9.83 6.49
CA ASP A 135 -8.81 -11.05 7.11
C ASP A 135 -7.29 -11.07 7.02
N TYR A 136 -6.73 -10.82 5.83
CA TYR A 136 -5.29 -10.63 5.66
C TYR A 136 -4.74 -9.53 6.56
N PHE A 137 -5.48 -8.42 6.70
CA PHE A 137 -5.07 -7.32 7.57
C PHE A 137 -4.93 -7.74 9.03
N ARG A 138 -5.94 -8.44 9.58
CA ARG A 138 -5.93 -8.91 10.97
C ARG A 138 -4.80 -9.91 11.23
N GLU A 139 -4.44 -10.71 10.23
CA GLU A 139 -3.43 -11.76 10.37
C GLU A 139 -2.00 -11.24 10.35
N ARG A 140 -1.67 -10.30 9.44
CA ARG A 140 -0.27 -10.02 9.09
C ARG A 140 0.04 -8.58 8.67
N ILE A 141 -0.83 -7.63 8.99
CA ILE A 141 -0.63 -6.23 8.62
C ILE A 141 -0.79 -5.33 9.86
N TRP A 142 0.16 -4.41 10.04
CA TRP A 142 0.12 -3.41 11.10
C TRP A 142 0.26 -2.01 10.54
N ILE A 143 -0.28 -1.03 11.26
CA ILE A 143 -0.29 0.38 10.86
C ILE A 143 0.15 1.29 12.02
N SER A 144 0.89 2.36 11.70
CA SER A 144 1.20 3.48 12.61
C SER A 144 0.71 4.83 12.09
#